data_AF-A0A0G4MS57-F1
#
_entry.id   AF-A0A0G4MS57-F1
#
_cell.length_a   1.000
_cell.length_b   1.000
_cell.length_c   1.000
_cell.angle_alpha   90.00
_cell.angle_beta   90.00
_cell.angle_gamma   90.00
#
_symmetry.space_group_name_H-M   'P 1'
#
loop_
_entity.id
_entity.type
_entity.pdbx_description
1 polymer ?
#
loop_
_entity_poly.entity_id
_entity_poly.type
_entity_poly.pdbx_seq_one_letter_code
_entity_poly.pdbx_strand_id
1 'polypeptide(L)'
;MSAFSHEMLKRKIAVVVVGYPATPLISSRARFCVSSAHNKDDMDRLLQACDEVGDILQLKFATGIAGGAEPLPEGVTPEGEKEWRRANGIEAVVKPPRWNMKDILAHGVQDSKMRLR
;
A
#
# COMPACT_ATOMS: atom_id res chain seq x y z
N MET A 1 8.97 -16.49 4.47
CA MET A 1 8.36 -15.58 5.46
C MET A 1 9.13 -15.42 6.78
N SER A 2 9.93 -16.38 7.25
CA SER A 2 10.74 -16.21 8.49
C SER A 2 11.67 -14.97 8.44
N ALA A 3 12.32 -14.72 7.30
CA ALA A 3 13.15 -13.54 7.09
C ALA A 3 12.38 -12.21 7.32
N PHE A 4 11.12 -12.13 6.91
CA PHE A 4 10.28 -10.95 7.14
C PHE A 4 10.08 -10.70 8.64
N SER A 5 9.79 -11.76 9.42
CA SER A 5 9.65 -11.65 10.88
C SER A 5 10.92 -11.13 11.54
N HIS A 6 12.09 -11.66 11.15
CA HIS A 6 13.37 -11.23 11.71
C HIS A 6 13.71 -9.77 11.36
N GLU A 7 13.46 -9.35 10.12
CA GLU A 7 13.71 -7.96 9.69
C GLU A 7 12.79 -6.95 10.39
N MET A 8 11.53 -7.32 10.64
CA MET A 8 10.60 -6.49 11.42
C MET A 8 11.00 -6.44 12.90
N LEU A 9 11.46 -7.55 13.48
CA LEU A 9 11.91 -7.61 14.86
C LEU A 9 13.17 -6.76 15.10
N LYS A 10 14.11 -6.71 14.14
CA LYS A 10 15.27 -5.79 14.19
C LYS A 10 14.82 -4.32 14.31
N ARG A 11 13.71 -3.97 13.66
CA ARG A 11 13.06 -2.65 13.71
C ARG A 11 12.15 -2.46 14.93
N LYS A 12 12.15 -3.42 15.87
CA LYS A 12 11.32 -3.45 17.09
C LYS A 12 9.82 -3.51 16.80
N ILE A 13 9.43 -4.17 15.71
CA ILE A 13 8.03 -4.41 15.35
C ILE A 13 7.77 -5.91 15.40
N ALA A 14 6.85 -6.34 16.26
CA ALA A 14 6.42 -7.73 16.33
C ALA A 14 5.33 -8.00 15.29
N VAL A 15 5.51 -9.02 14.46
CA VAL A 15 4.55 -9.41 13.43
C VAL A 15 4.27 -10.91 13.49
N VAL A 16 3.03 -11.31 13.20
CA VAL A 16 2.66 -12.72 13.11
C VAL A 16 2.87 -13.19 11.69
N VAL A 17 3.76 -14.17 11.50
CA VAL A 17 3.92 -14.88 10.24
C VAL A 17 3.17 -16.19 10.31
N VAL A 18 2.31 -16.45 9.33
CA VAL A 18 1.51 -17.68 9.23
C VAL A 18 2.00 -18.52 8.05
N GLY A 19 2.22 -19.81 8.30
CA GLY A 19 2.59 -20.80 7.29
C GLY A 19 1.86 -22.13 7.52
N TYR A 20 2.26 -23.18 6.81
CA TYR A 20 1.75 -24.53 7.01
C TYR A 20 1.92 -24.97 8.48
N PRO A 21 0.91 -25.59 9.12
CA PRO A 21 -0.36 -26.10 8.58
C PRO A 21 -1.54 -25.11 8.56
N ALA A 22 -1.38 -23.91 9.11
CA ALA A 22 -2.48 -22.94 9.22
C ALA A 22 -2.89 -22.32 7.86
N THR A 23 -1.99 -22.32 6.88
CA THR A 23 -2.26 -21.93 5.48
C THR A 23 -1.57 -22.91 4.51
N PRO A 24 -2.09 -23.12 3.28
CA PRO A 24 -1.37 -23.87 2.25
C PRO A 24 0.06 -23.35 2.04
N LEU A 25 0.99 -24.24 1.69
CA LEU A 25 2.42 -23.96 1.62
C LEU A 25 2.77 -22.73 0.76
N ILE A 26 2.08 -22.57 -0.38
CA ILE A 26 2.28 -21.45 -1.33
C ILE A 26 1.64 -20.12 -0.90
N SER A 27 0.85 -20.12 0.17
CA SER A 27 0.02 -18.99 0.59
C SER A 27 0.39 -18.45 1.97
N SER A 28 1.63 -18.68 2.39
CA SER A 28 2.17 -18.10 3.63
C SER A 28 2.08 -16.58 3.59
N ARG A 29 1.71 -15.95 4.71
CA ARG A 29 1.42 -14.52 4.78
C ARG A 29 1.76 -13.94 6.15
N ALA A 30 1.98 -12.62 6.20
CA ALA A 30 2.04 -11.88 7.46
C ALA A 30 0.62 -11.46 7.84
N ARG A 31 0.27 -11.57 9.13
CA ARG A 31 -0.99 -11.12 9.71
C ARG A 31 -0.71 -9.94 10.63
N PHE A 32 -1.22 -8.77 10.27
CA PHE A 32 -1.18 -7.58 11.12
C PHE A 32 -2.40 -7.57 12.04
N CYS A 33 -2.15 -7.52 13.35
CA CYS A 33 -3.19 -7.46 14.37
C CYS A 33 -3.29 -6.03 14.87
N VAL A 34 -4.14 -5.23 14.21
CA VAL A 34 -4.36 -3.82 14.56
C VAL A 34 -5.42 -3.72 15.66
N SER A 35 -5.22 -2.82 16.62
CA SER A 35 -6.13 -2.54 17.72
C SER A 35 -6.26 -1.02 17.92
N SER A 36 -7.27 -0.58 18.67
CA SER A 36 -7.48 0.84 19.00
C SER A 36 -6.37 1.49 19.81
N ALA A 37 -5.43 0.69 20.36
CA ALA A 37 -4.27 1.21 21.08
C ALA A 37 -3.16 1.72 20.15
N HIS A 38 -3.15 1.31 18.88
CA HIS A 38 -2.17 1.79 17.93
C HIS A 38 -2.52 3.19 17.46
N ASN A 39 -1.54 4.09 17.48
CA ASN A 39 -1.70 5.46 17.01
C ASN A 39 -1.24 5.60 15.54
N LYS A 40 -1.35 6.82 15.00
CA LYS A 40 -0.92 7.12 13.62
C LYS A 40 0.58 6.91 13.45
N ASP A 41 1.40 7.29 14.43
CA ASP A 41 2.86 7.16 14.37
C ASP A 41 3.28 5.67 14.32
N ASP A 42 2.59 4.79 15.05
CA ASP A 42 2.81 3.35 15.01
C ASP A 42 2.51 2.79 13.62
N MET A 43 1.41 3.24 13.01
CA MET A 43 1.01 2.84 11.66
C MET A 43 2.01 3.35 10.60
N ASP A 44 2.47 4.59 10.73
CA ASP A 44 3.42 5.20 9.81
C ASP A 44 4.77 4.50 9.86
N ARG A 45 5.25 4.22 11.08
CA ARG A 45 6.46 3.42 11.30
C ARG A 45 6.32 2.01 10.73
N LEU A 46 5.17 1.36 10.90
CA LEU A 46 4.90 0.04 10.35
C LEU A 46 4.95 0.05 8.83
N LEU A 47 4.29 1.02 8.19
CA LEU A 47 4.24 1.14 6.73
C LEU A 47 5.63 1.36 6.14
N GLN A 48 6.43 2.24 6.75
CA GLN A 48 7.80 2.50 6.31
C GLN A 48 8.69 1.26 6.46
N ALA A 49 8.58 0.53 7.58
CA ALA A 49 9.31 -0.72 7.77
C ALA A 49 8.90 -1.79 6.74
N CYS A 50 7.60 -1.93 6.44
CA CYS A 50 7.12 -2.86 5.43
C CYS A 50 7.65 -2.53 4.02
N ASP A 51 7.77 -1.26 3.69
CA ASP A 51 8.30 -0.79 2.41
C ASP A 51 9.79 -1.14 2.26
N GLU A 52 10.61 -0.82 3.27
CA GLU A 52 12.03 -1.16 3.30
C GLU A 52 12.26 -2.67 3.23
N VAL A 53 11.57 -3.44 4.09
CA VAL A 53 11.72 -4.90 4.14
C VAL A 53 11.20 -5.54 2.86
N GLY A 54 10.15 -4.98 2.27
CA GLY A 54 9.62 -5.38 0.97
C GLY A 54 10.65 -5.22 -0.14
N ASP A 55 11.46 -4.16 -0.12
CA ASP A 55 12.57 -3.98 -1.08
C ASP A 55 13.74 -4.92 -0.78
N ILE A 56 14.16 -5.06 0.47
CA ILE A 56 15.28 -5.94 0.84
C ILE A 56 14.99 -7.39 0.46
N LEU A 57 13.78 -7.87 0.74
CA LEU A 57 13.37 -9.25 0.50
C LEU A 57 12.72 -9.45 -0.88
N GLN A 58 12.65 -8.39 -1.70
CA GLN A 58 12.06 -8.42 -3.05
C GLN A 58 10.62 -8.97 -3.07
N LEU A 59 9.79 -8.53 -2.12
CA LEU A 59 8.41 -9.04 -1.92
C LEU A 59 7.33 -8.21 -2.63
N LYS A 60 7.69 -7.12 -3.30
CA LYS A 60 6.75 -6.19 -3.96
C LYS A 60 6.36 -6.69 -5.37
N PHE A 61 5.60 -7.78 -5.42
CA PHE A 61 5.18 -8.42 -6.69
C PHE A 61 3.92 -7.81 -7.33
N ALA A 62 3.15 -7.01 -6.59
CA ALA A 62 1.91 -6.45 -7.10
C ALA A 62 2.18 -5.49 -8.27
N THR A 63 1.37 -5.59 -9.32
CA THR A 63 1.48 -4.74 -10.52
C THR A 63 1.11 -3.28 -10.24
N GLY A 64 0.56 -2.95 -9.07
CA GLY A 64 0.08 -1.62 -8.72
C GLY A 64 -1.28 -1.28 -9.33
N ILE A 65 -1.84 -2.11 -10.20
CA ILE A 65 -3.11 -1.82 -10.91
C ILE A 65 -4.29 -1.66 -9.93
N ALA A 66 -4.29 -2.41 -8.83
CA ALA A 66 -5.29 -2.27 -7.75
C ALA A 66 -4.95 -1.14 -6.75
N GLY A 67 -3.86 -0.40 -6.98
CA GLY A 67 -3.36 0.65 -6.11
C GLY A 67 -4.14 1.97 -6.17
N GLY A 68 -5.13 2.08 -7.05
CA GLY A 68 -5.91 3.31 -7.17
C GLY A 68 -5.23 4.40 -7.99
N ALA A 69 -5.99 5.09 -8.84
CA ALA A 69 -5.46 5.98 -9.87
C ALA A 69 -4.74 7.23 -9.31
N GLU A 70 -3.77 7.76 -10.07
CA GLU A 70 -3.12 9.03 -9.72
C GLU A 70 -4.16 10.15 -9.52
N PRO A 71 -3.95 11.07 -8.55
CA PRO A 71 -4.85 12.20 -8.32
C PRO A 71 -5.12 13.00 -9.60
N LEU A 72 -6.33 13.55 -9.71
CA LEU A 72 -6.65 14.44 -10.83
C LEU A 72 -5.80 15.71 -10.75
N PRO A 73 -5.38 16.27 -11.90
CA PRO A 73 -4.79 17.60 -11.94
C PRO A 73 -5.75 18.64 -11.37
N GLU A 74 -5.20 19.72 -10.81
CA GLU A 74 -5.99 20.83 -10.27
C GLU A 74 -6.99 21.37 -11.32
N GLY A 75 -8.27 21.41 -10.95
CA GLY A 75 -9.35 21.91 -11.81
C GLY A 75 -10.08 20.84 -12.63
N VAL A 76 -9.64 19.57 -12.65
CA VAL A 76 -10.35 18.48 -13.33
C VAL A 76 -11.28 17.78 -12.34
N THR A 77 -12.58 17.77 -12.63
CA THR A 77 -13.55 17.00 -11.83
C THR A 77 -13.52 15.52 -12.21
N PRO A 78 -13.95 14.61 -11.31
CA PRO A 78 -14.06 13.18 -11.61
C PRO A 78 -14.91 12.90 -12.86
N GLU A 79 -15.94 13.70 -13.11
CA GLU A 79 -16.82 13.57 -14.26
C GLU A 79 -16.15 14.02 -15.56
N GLY A 80 -15.28 15.03 -15.50
CA GLY A 80 -14.52 15.57 -16.64
C GLY A 80 -13.23 14.81 -16.98
N GLU A 81 -12.86 13.80 -16.18
CA GLU A 81 -11.62 13.05 -16.34
C GLU A 81 -11.48 12.41 -17.73
N LYS A 82 -12.55 11.80 -18.25
CA LYS A 82 -12.53 11.14 -19.57
C LYS A 82 -12.23 12.14 -20.69
N GLU A 83 -12.83 13.32 -20.63
CA GLU A 83 -12.64 14.38 -21.63
C GLU A 83 -11.23 14.95 -21.54
N TRP A 84 -10.72 15.19 -20.32
CA TRP A 84 -9.35 15.63 -20.09
C TRP A 84 -8.32 14.62 -20.60
N ARG A 85 -8.50 13.31 -20.31
CA ARG A 85 -7.60 12.25 -20.79
C ARG A 85 -7.58 12.16 -22.32
N ARG A 86 -8.74 12.32 -22.97
CA ARG A 86 -8.84 12.35 -24.43
C ARG A 86 -8.14 13.58 -25.01
N ALA A 87 -8.35 14.76 -24.43
CA ALA A 87 -7.74 16.01 -24.89
C ALA A 87 -6.20 15.99 -24.77
N ASN A 88 -5.66 15.28 -23.78
CA ASN A 88 -4.21 15.15 -23.56
C ASN A 88 -3.58 13.90 -24.21
N GLY A 89 -4.36 13.08 -24.94
CA GLY A 89 -3.85 11.87 -25.61
C GLY A 89 -3.40 10.75 -24.67
N ILE A 90 -3.87 10.72 -23.42
CA ILE A 90 -3.44 9.77 -22.37
C ILE A 90 -4.44 8.60 -22.21
N GLU A 91 -5.50 8.54 -23.02
CA GLU A 91 -6.61 7.57 -22.89
C GLU A 91 -6.16 6.09 -22.88
N ALA A 92 -5.04 5.76 -23.52
CA ALA A 92 -4.50 4.39 -23.60
C ALA A 92 -3.34 4.09 -22.65
N VAL A 93 -2.80 5.09 -21.92
CA VAL A 93 -1.63 4.91 -21.06
C VAL A 93 -2.07 4.62 -19.63
N VAL A 94 -2.29 3.35 -19.32
CA VAL A 94 -2.50 2.91 -17.92
C VAL A 94 -1.14 2.81 -17.25
N LYS A 95 -0.74 3.87 -16.55
CA LYS A 95 0.43 3.84 -15.67
C LYS A 95 0.03 3.15 -14.37
N PRO A 96 0.62 1.99 -14.03
CA PRO A 96 0.28 1.32 -12.78
C PRO A 96 0.75 2.18 -11.60
N PRO A 97 -0.14 2.55 -10.68
CA PRO A 97 0.24 3.37 -9.55
C PRO A 97 1.11 2.53 -8.60
N ARG A 98 2.32 3.04 -8.33
CA ARG A 98 3.07 2.66 -7.14
C ARG A 98 2.83 3.77 -6.13
N TRP A 99 2.25 3.42 -4.99
CA TRP A 99 2.10 4.37 -3.91
C TRP A 99 3.49 4.85 -3.46
N ASN A 100 3.72 6.16 -3.50
CA ASN A 100 4.90 6.70 -2.84
C ASN A 100 4.64 6.74 -1.34
N MET A 101 5.64 6.38 -0.53
CA MET A 101 5.50 6.39 0.92
C MET A 101 5.01 7.74 1.46
N LYS A 102 5.55 8.85 0.93
CA LYS A 102 5.13 10.21 1.32
C LYS A 102 3.64 10.45 1.11
N ASP A 103 3.11 9.98 -0.02
CA ASP A 103 1.70 10.14 -0.36
C ASP A 103 0.86 9.30 0.61
N ILE A 104 1.22 8.03 0.86
CA ILE A 104 0.51 7.17 1.82
C ILE A 104 0.45 7.82 3.21
N LEU A 105 1.59 8.31 3.71
CA LEU A 105 1.69 8.87 5.06
C LEU A 105 0.90 10.17 5.22
N ALA A 106 0.70 10.93 4.14
CA ALA A 106 -0.12 12.13 4.14
C ALA A 106 -1.62 11.84 4.30
N HIS A 107 -2.07 10.62 3.97
CA HIS A 107 -3.45 10.21 4.18
C HIS A 107 -3.69 9.87 5.67
N GLY A 108 -4.91 10.12 6.12
CA GLY A 108 -5.39 9.86 7.47
C GLY A 108 -6.82 9.31 7.49
N VAL A 109 -7.53 9.57 8.58
CA VAL A 109 -8.83 8.94 8.84
C VAL A 109 -9.93 9.44 7.90
N GLN A 110 -9.87 10.69 7.43
CA GLN A 110 -10.90 11.23 6.55
C GLN A 110 -10.88 10.57 5.17
N ASP A 111 -9.72 10.10 4.71
CA ASP A 111 -9.58 9.44 3.41
C ASP A 111 -10.40 8.15 3.33
N SER A 112 -10.58 7.45 4.46
CA SER A 112 -11.45 6.27 4.56
C SER A 112 -12.94 6.55 4.25
N LYS A 113 -13.35 7.83 4.31
CA LYS A 113 -14.73 8.25 4.00
C LYS A 113 -14.88 8.67 2.54
N MET A 114 -13.77 8.83 1.82
CA MET A 114 -13.78 9.20 0.40
C MET A 114 -13.91 7.94 -0.47
N ARG A 115 -14.41 8.10 -1.69
CA ARG A 115 -14.46 7.00 -2.64
C ARG A 115 -13.04 6.65 -3.07
N LEU A 116 -12.68 5.37 -2.98
CA LEU A 116 -11.46 4.85 -3.58
C LEU A 116 -11.50 5.11 -5.09
N ARG A 117 -10.40 5.61 -5.63
CA ARG A 117 -10.19 5.89 -7.05
C ARG A 117 -8.94 5.17 -7.50
#